data_AF-A0A5C8K518-F1
#
_entry.id   AF-A0A5C8K518-F1
#
_cell.length_a   1.000
_cell.length_b   1.000
_cell.length_c   1.000
_cell.angle_alpha   90.00
_cell.angle_beta   90.00
_cell.angle_gamma   90.00
#
_symmetry.space_group_name_H-M   'P 1'
#
loop_
_entity.id
_entity.type
_entity.pdbx_description
1 polymer ?
#
loop_
_entity_poly.entity_id
_entity_poly.type
_entity_poly.pdbx_seq_one_letter_code
_entity_poly.pdbx_strand_id
1 'polypeptide(L)'
;MNYYELESLSSNISKSKNWSPHRKNMYGQKILHSFHLPKAHHRSSRIRFIPLVTQVIEQLIYLENLTVQKTEIISKTVAFQTRIPQKLLIKGKENAGIFHILHENCWLERLDNDYQNIVLVVTGQLAGEFSFFSQDADGLKLHRLNFNNVGIFDLSFLQNASLYLPTLALKL
;
A
#
# COMPACT_ATOMS: atom_id res chain seq x y z
N MET A 1 -0.22 1.01 17.05
CA MET A 1 0.36 -0.33 17.18
C MET A 1 1.81 -0.23 17.62
N ASN A 2 2.30 -1.17 18.42
CA ASN A 2 3.70 -1.36 18.80
C ASN A 2 4.27 -2.66 18.19
N TYR A 3 5.54 -2.95 18.48
CA TYR A 3 6.25 -4.11 17.90
C TYR A 3 5.59 -5.44 18.27
N TYR A 4 5.33 -5.64 19.56
CA TYR A 4 4.75 -6.87 20.09
C TYR A 4 3.31 -7.08 19.64
N GLU A 5 2.55 -6.00 19.47
CA GLU A 5 1.20 -6.06 18.89
C GLU A 5 1.24 -6.55 17.44
N LEU A 6 2.22 -6.11 16.63
CA LEU A 6 2.40 -6.58 15.26
C LEU A 6 2.81 -8.06 15.20
N GLU A 7 3.76 -8.48 16.03
CA GLU A 7 4.17 -9.89 16.12
C GLU A 7 3.01 -10.79 16.56
N SER A 8 2.26 -10.37 17.59
CA SER A 8 1.09 -11.10 18.07
C SER A 8 0.02 -11.18 16.97
N LEU A 9 -0.23 -10.09 16.26
CA LEU A 9 -1.17 -10.06 15.14
C LEU A 9 -0.76 -11.05 14.04
N SER A 10 0.51 -11.04 13.62
CA SER A 10 1.03 -11.97 12.61
C SER A 10 0.89 -13.44 13.05
N SER A 11 1.21 -13.74 14.32
CA SER A 11 1.00 -15.08 14.90
C SER A 11 -0.48 -15.48 14.89
N ASN A 12 -1.38 -14.56 15.22
CA ASN A 12 -2.82 -14.82 15.26
C ASN A 12 -3.43 -15.03 13.87
N ILE A 13 -2.99 -14.28 12.85
CA ILE A 13 -3.36 -14.51 11.45
C ILE A 13 -2.89 -15.91 11.03
N SER A 14 -1.68 -16.33 11.39
CA SER A 14 -1.18 -17.66 11.05
C SER A 14 -2.04 -18.81 11.61
N LYS A 15 -2.72 -18.61 12.75
CA LYS A 15 -3.62 -19.60 13.37
C LYS A 15 -4.96 -19.75 12.63
N SER A 16 -5.33 -18.80 11.76
CA SER A 16 -6.58 -18.86 10.99
C SER A 16 -6.50 -19.81 9.79
N LYS A 17 -5.32 -20.40 9.51
CA LYS A 17 -5.05 -21.17 8.28
C LYS A 17 -6.14 -22.18 7.91
N ASN A 18 -6.74 -22.83 8.90
CA ASN A 18 -7.76 -23.88 8.73
C ASN A 18 -9.21 -23.38 8.89
N TRP A 19 -9.43 -22.08 9.05
CA TRP A 19 -10.77 -21.49 9.15
C TRP A 19 -11.51 -21.51 7.81
N SER A 20 -12.83 -21.43 7.87
CA SER A 20 -13.66 -21.33 6.67
C SER A 20 -13.37 -20.02 5.90
N PRO A 21 -13.51 -20.01 4.55
CA PRO A 21 -13.20 -18.83 3.74
C PRO A 21 -13.94 -17.56 4.15
N HIS A 22 -15.22 -17.69 4.54
CA HIS A 22 -16.02 -16.56 5.00
C HIS A 22 -15.48 -15.98 6.31
N ARG A 23 -15.14 -16.86 7.28
CA ARG A 23 -14.60 -16.44 8.58
C ARG A 23 -13.25 -15.74 8.42
N LYS A 24 -12.41 -16.26 7.51
CA LYS A 24 -11.13 -15.65 7.13
C LYS A 24 -11.29 -14.23 6.61
N ASN A 25 -12.16 -14.05 5.61
CA ASN A 25 -12.43 -12.74 5.04
C ASN A 25 -12.93 -11.74 6.10
N MET A 26 -13.92 -12.13 6.91
CA MET A 26 -14.42 -11.29 8.01
C MET A 26 -13.32 -10.89 9.01
N TYR A 27 -12.45 -11.83 9.36
CA TYR A 27 -11.34 -11.58 10.27
C TYR A 27 -10.28 -10.65 9.64
N GLY A 28 -9.90 -10.90 8.40
CA GLY A 28 -8.97 -10.05 7.66
C GLY A 28 -9.49 -8.62 7.50
N GLN A 29 -10.76 -8.44 7.13
CA GLN A 29 -11.39 -7.12 7.03
C GLN A 29 -11.36 -6.39 8.38
N LYS A 30 -11.70 -7.08 9.48
CA LYS A 30 -11.63 -6.50 10.83
C LYS A 30 -10.21 -6.01 11.16
N ILE A 31 -9.19 -6.77 10.80
CA ILE A 31 -7.80 -6.36 10.98
C ILE A 31 -7.53 -5.12 10.14
N LEU A 32 -7.82 -5.13 8.84
CA LEU A 32 -7.57 -4.01 7.94
C LEU A 32 -8.26 -2.71 8.40
N HIS A 33 -9.43 -2.81 9.01
CA HIS A 33 -10.15 -1.70 9.62
C HIS A 33 -9.46 -1.07 10.84
N SER A 34 -8.71 -1.84 11.61
CA SER A 34 -8.06 -1.38 12.85
C SER A 34 -6.53 -1.24 12.72
N PHE A 35 -5.97 -1.73 11.63
CA PHE A 35 -4.54 -1.74 11.37
C PHE A 35 -4.04 -0.32 11.05
N HIS A 36 -2.88 0.02 11.58
CA HIS A 36 -2.21 1.29 11.30
C HIS A 36 -0.72 1.17 11.60
N LEU A 37 0.09 1.95 10.89
CA LEU A 37 1.53 2.00 11.10
C LEU A 37 1.86 2.46 12.54
N PRO A 38 2.83 1.84 13.22
CA PRO A 38 3.33 2.30 14.50
C PRO A 38 3.81 3.75 14.47
N LYS A 39 3.44 4.53 15.50
CA LYS A 39 3.97 5.88 15.72
C LYS A 39 5.42 5.80 16.16
N ALA A 40 6.33 5.89 15.21
CA ALA A 40 7.76 5.92 15.47
C ALA A 40 8.26 7.36 15.66
N HIS A 41 8.81 7.66 16.84
CA HIS A 41 9.40 8.95 17.19
C HIS A 41 10.73 9.21 16.44
N HIS A 42 11.42 8.13 16.05
CA HIS A 42 12.65 8.20 15.27
C HIS A 42 12.54 7.38 13.97
N ARG A 43 13.21 7.85 12.92
CA ARG A 43 13.26 7.18 11.61
C ARG A 43 13.79 5.74 11.71
N SER A 44 14.79 5.51 12.55
CA SER A 44 15.36 4.17 12.82
C SER A 44 14.36 3.20 13.45
N SER A 45 13.52 3.70 14.36
CA SER A 45 12.44 2.90 14.94
C SER A 45 11.39 2.55 13.89
N ARG A 46 11.07 3.47 12.98
CA ARG A 46 10.12 3.21 11.88
C ARG A 46 10.58 2.07 10.99
N ILE A 47 11.87 2.02 10.65
CA ILE A 47 12.47 0.98 9.81
C ILE A 47 12.29 -0.42 10.41
N ARG A 48 12.33 -0.56 11.74
CA ARG A 48 12.17 -1.85 12.41
C ARG A 48 10.78 -2.47 12.26
N PHE A 49 9.74 -1.65 12.11
CA PHE A 49 8.37 -2.14 12.00
C PHE A 49 7.98 -2.50 10.56
N ILE A 50 8.65 -1.92 9.56
CA ILE A 50 8.28 -2.09 8.14
C ILE A 50 8.20 -3.58 7.74
N PRO A 51 9.19 -4.44 8.04
CA PRO A 51 9.12 -5.85 7.66
C PRO A 51 7.92 -6.58 8.27
N LEU A 52 7.59 -6.30 9.54
CA LEU A 52 6.43 -6.90 10.21
C LEU A 52 5.11 -6.39 9.64
N VAL A 53 5.02 -5.11 9.30
CA VAL A 53 3.83 -4.55 8.66
C VAL A 53 3.61 -5.21 7.30
N THR A 54 4.66 -5.32 6.49
CA THR A 54 4.64 -6.01 5.19
C THR A 54 4.16 -7.44 5.34
N GLN A 55 4.74 -8.18 6.28
CA GLN A 55 4.34 -9.55 6.57
C GLN A 55 2.86 -9.67 6.95
N VAL A 56 2.32 -8.74 7.76
CA VAL A 56 0.90 -8.74 8.10
C VAL A 56 0.04 -8.53 6.86
N ILE A 57 0.36 -7.55 6.01
CA ILE A 57 -0.39 -7.30 4.77
C ILE A 57 -0.36 -8.51 3.83
N GLU A 58 0.78 -9.15 3.67
CA GLU A 58 0.91 -10.35 2.86
C GLU A 58 0.11 -11.51 3.43
N GLN A 59 0.20 -11.76 4.74
CA GLN A 59 -0.60 -12.80 5.38
C GLN A 59 -2.11 -12.53 5.25
N LEU A 60 -2.53 -11.27 5.33
CA LEU A 60 -3.92 -10.88 5.09
C LEU A 60 -4.37 -11.25 3.67
N ILE A 61 -3.54 -11.00 2.66
CA ILE A 61 -3.83 -11.39 1.27
C ILE A 61 -3.87 -12.91 1.12
N TYR A 62 -2.83 -13.61 1.59
CA TYR A 62 -2.65 -15.05 1.33
C TYR A 62 -3.47 -15.97 2.22
N LEU A 63 -3.64 -15.63 3.49
CA LEU A 63 -4.29 -16.49 4.49
C LEU A 63 -5.74 -16.10 4.73
N GLU A 64 -6.06 -14.81 4.65
CA GLU A 64 -7.40 -14.27 4.96
C GLU A 64 -8.27 -14.01 3.73
N ASN A 65 -7.81 -14.37 2.53
CA ASN A 65 -8.51 -14.16 1.26
C ASN A 65 -8.89 -12.69 0.99
N LEU A 66 -8.11 -11.73 1.52
CA LEU A 66 -8.27 -10.33 1.15
C LEU A 66 -7.84 -10.14 -0.31
N THR A 67 -8.73 -9.60 -1.12
CA THR A 67 -8.48 -9.39 -2.53
C THR A 67 -7.76 -8.07 -2.76
N VAL A 68 -6.74 -8.10 -3.62
CA VAL A 68 -6.17 -6.88 -4.19
C VAL A 68 -7.20 -6.31 -5.17
N GLN A 69 -7.68 -5.11 -4.89
CA GLN A 69 -8.76 -4.46 -5.59
C GLN A 69 -8.24 -3.79 -6.86
N LYS A 70 -8.78 -4.18 -8.01
CA LYS A 70 -8.65 -3.40 -9.24
C LYS A 70 -9.61 -2.22 -9.13
N THR A 71 -9.06 -1.01 -9.01
CA THR A 71 -9.86 0.22 -8.95
C THR A 71 -9.64 1.04 -10.21
N GLU A 72 -10.69 1.76 -10.61
CA GLU A 72 -10.61 2.67 -11.74
C GLU A 72 -9.73 3.87 -11.39
N ILE A 73 -8.62 4.00 -12.12
CA ILE A 73 -7.67 5.09 -11.95
C ILE A 73 -7.90 6.07 -13.09
N ILE A 74 -8.37 7.26 -12.74
CA ILE A 74 -8.59 8.33 -13.71
C ILE A 74 -7.22 8.86 -14.11
N SER A 75 -6.87 8.68 -15.38
CA SER A 75 -5.57 9.05 -15.91
C SER A 75 -5.72 10.14 -16.97
N LYS A 76 -4.88 11.17 -16.92
CA LYS A 76 -4.83 12.24 -17.92
C LYS A 76 -3.39 12.46 -18.35
N THR A 77 -3.16 12.44 -19.66
CA THR A 77 -1.88 12.85 -20.24
C THR A 77 -1.65 14.32 -19.93
N VAL A 78 -0.44 14.65 -19.48
CA VAL A 78 -0.07 16.01 -19.11
C VAL A 78 0.97 16.48 -20.11
N ALA A 79 0.72 17.63 -20.75
CA ALA A 79 1.73 18.30 -21.55
C ALA A 79 2.95 18.61 -20.68
N PHE A 80 4.14 18.55 -21.27
CA PHE A 80 5.43 18.70 -20.61
C PHE A 80 5.39 19.78 -19.51
N GLN A 81 5.42 19.36 -18.24
CA GLN A 81 5.46 20.29 -17.11
C GLN A 81 6.90 20.70 -16.86
N THR A 82 7.13 22.01 -16.73
CA THR A 82 8.44 22.57 -16.35
C THR A 82 8.85 22.25 -14.91
N ARG A 83 7.92 21.73 -14.08
CA ARG A 83 8.17 21.29 -12.70
C ARG A 83 7.43 19.99 -12.39
N ILE A 84 8.03 18.88 -12.80
CA ILE A 84 7.60 17.55 -12.34
C ILE A 84 7.99 17.43 -10.86
N PRO A 85 7.09 16.96 -9.96
CA PRO A 85 7.41 16.72 -8.56
C PRO A 85 8.61 15.79 -8.35
N GLN A 86 9.08 15.67 -7.10
CA GLN A 86 10.21 14.79 -6.79
C GLN A 86 9.92 13.36 -7.24
N LYS A 87 10.85 12.81 -8.04
CA LYS A 87 10.83 11.40 -8.44
C LYS A 87 10.94 10.54 -7.20
N LEU A 88 9.97 9.67 -7.01
CA LEU A 88 10.10 8.60 -6.05
C LEU A 88 10.95 7.52 -6.70
N LEU A 89 12.14 7.30 -6.16
CA LEU A 89 12.91 6.10 -6.48
C LEU A 89 12.13 4.92 -5.92
N ILE A 90 11.31 4.29 -6.76
CA ILE A 90 10.90 2.91 -6.55
C ILE A 90 12.22 2.14 -6.59
N LYS A 91 12.72 1.73 -5.42
CA LYS A 91 13.90 0.85 -5.38
C LYS A 91 13.65 -0.29 -6.37
N GLY A 92 14.66 -0.65 -7.15
CA GLY A 92 14.56 -1.66 -8.21
C GLY A 92 13.83 -2.91 -7.73
N LYS A 93 13.38 -3.76 -8.67
CA LYS A 93 12.53 -4.95 -8.47
C LYS A 93 12.97 -5.95 -7.37
N GLU A 94 14.06 -5.69 -6.68
CA GLU A 94 14.78 -6.60 -5.79
C GLU A 94 14.36 -6.52 -4.31
N ASN A 95 13.48 -5.60 -3.89
CA ASN A 95 13.06 -5.56 -2.48
C ASN A 95 11.54 -5.35 -2.35
N ALA A 96 10.85 -6.37 -1.85
CA ALA A 96 9.49 -6.27 -1.33
C ALA A 96 9.41 -5.35 -0.10
N GLY A 97 8.21 -4.89 0.21
CA GLY A 97 7.86 -4.08 1.37
C GLY A 97 7.56 -2.61 1.09
N ILE A 98 7.36 -1.87 2.18
CA ILE A 98 6.95 -0.46 2.15
C ILE A 98 8.09 0.42 1.62
N PHE A 99 7.83 1.12 0.52
CA PHE A 99 8.80 2.05 -0.06
C PHE A 99 8.40 3.52 0.08
N HIS A 100 7.13 3.81 0.39
CA HIS A 100 6.68 5.17 0.69
C HIS A 100 5.48 5.19 1.63
N ILE A 101 5.46 6.13 2.57
CA ILE A 101 4.38 6.29 3.56
C ILE A 101 3.74 7.65 3.37
N LEU A 102 2.43 7.67 3.09
CA LEU A 102 1.65 8.90 2.91
C LEU A 102 0.97 9.32 4.22
N HIS A 103 0.50 8.34 4.98
CA HIS A 103 -0.22 8.49 6.25
C HIS A 103 -0.03 7.21 7.10
N GLU A 104 -0.33 7.26 8.41
CA GLU A 104 -0.25 6.05 9.26
C GLU A 104 -1.22 4.94 8.82
N ASN A 105 -2.27 5.30 8.08
CA ASN A 105 -3.24 4.37 7.50
C ASN A 105 -3.16 4.26 5.96
N CYS A 106 -2.19 4.92 5.31
CA CYS A 106 -2.09 4.93 3.84
C CYS A 106 -0.63 4.92 3.38
N TRP A 107 -0.20 3.87 2.68
CA TRP A 107 1.18 3.73 2.20
C TRP A 107 1.27 2.94 0.90
N LEU A 108 2.42 3.04 0.25
CA LEU A 108 2.77 2.30 -0.95
C LEU A 108 3.76 1.19 -0.63
N GLU A 109 3.49 0.02 -1.17
CA GLU A 109 4.20 -1.20 -0.87
C GLU A 109 4.33 -2.09 -2.10
N ARG A 110 5.45 -2.82 -2.17
CA ARG A 110 5.66 -3.89 -3.14
C ARG A 110 5.41 -5.22 -2.43
N LEU A 111 4.48 -6.02 -2.92
CA LEU A 111 4.18 -7.33 -2.33
C LEU A 111 5.29 -8.33 -2.67
N ASP A 112 5.66 -9.19 -1.71
CA ASP A 112 6.52 -10.35 -1.97
C ASP A 112 5.69 -11.47 -2.62
N ASN A 113 5.52 -11.34 -3.93
CA ASN A 113 4.84 -12.32 -4.78
C ASN A 113 5.55 -12.43 -6.13
N ASP A 114 5.23 -13.47 -6.90
CA ASP A 114 5.87 -13.72 -8.21
C ASP A 114 5.77 -12.53 -9.17
N TYR A 115 4.73 -11.71 -9.02
CA TYR A 115 4.46 -10.54 -9.85
C TYR A 115 5.04 -9.25 -9.28
N GLN A 116 5.55 -9.26 -8.06
CA GLN A 116 6.06 -8.09 -7.31
C GLN A 116 5.13 -6.88 -7.42
N ASN A 117 3.83 -7.11 -7.20
CA ASN A 117 2.77 -6.11 -7.38
C ASN A 117 3.04 -4.85 -6.55
N ILE A 118 2.81 -3.68 -7.14
CA ILE A 118 2.82 -2.41 -6.41
C ILE A 118 1.39 -2.15 -5.97
N VAL A 119 1.18 -1.90 -4.68
CA VAL A 119 -0.13 -1.64 -4.11
C VAL A 119 -0.15 -0.37 -3.28
N LEU A 120 -1.32 0.28 -3.27
CA LEU A 120 -1.67 1.28 -2.25
C LEU A 120 -2.47 0.58 -1.17
N VAL A 121 -1.95 0.56 0.06
CA VAL A 121 -2.63 -0.02 1.21
C VAL A 121 -3.35 1.10 1.96
N VAL A 122 -4.67 0.96 2.13
CA VAL A 122 -5.53 1.89 2.87
C VAL A 122 -6.22 1.12 3.99
N THR A 123 -6.09 1.64 5.21
CA THR A 123 -6.58 1.03 6.44
C THR A 123 -7.37 2.05 7.27
N GLY A 124 -7.92 1.66 8.44
CA GLY A 124 -8.40 2.64 9.42
C GLY A 124 -9.67 3.44 9.04
N GLN A 125 -10.59 2.90 8.24
CA GLN A 125 -11.79 3.62 7.75
C GLN A 125 -11.46 4.98 7.09
N LEU A 126 -10.33 5.03 6.40
CA LEU A 126 -9.88 6.23 5.71
C LEU A 126 -10.65 6.42 4.40
N ALA A 127 -11.03 7.66 4.11
CA ALA A 127 -11.57 8.08 2.81
C ALA A 127 -10.71 9.23 2.27
N GLY A 128 -10.58 9.32 0.95
CA GLY A 128 -9.76 10.35 0.33
C GLY A 128 -9.46 10.12 -1.15
N GLU A 129 -8.59 10.97 -1.67
CA GLU A 129 -8.04 10.90 -3.03
C GLU A 129 -6.52 10.75 -2.96
N PHE A 130 -5.99 9.80 -3.72
CA PHE A 130 -4.57 9.65 -3.98
C PHE A 130 -4.24 10.10 -5.41
N SER A 131 -3.43 11.14 -5.53
CA SER A 131 -2.97 11.76 -6.78
C SER A 131 -1.46 11.57 -6.97
N PHE A 132 -1.03 11.08 -8.13
CA PHE A 132 0.38 10.85 -8.45
C PHE A 132 0.65 10.96 -9.95
N PHE A 133 1.90 11.17 -10.33
CA PHE A 133 2.31 11.13 -11.73
C PHE A 133 3.07 9.86 -12.04
N SER A 134 2.87 9.32 -13.24
CA SER A 134 3.73 8.30 -13.81
C SER A 134 4.34 8.79 -15.12
N GLN A 135 5.55 8.34 -15.41
CA GLN A 135 6.20 8.57 -16.70
C GLN A 135 6.68 7.24 -17.27
N ASP A 136 6.18 6.93 -18.46
CA ASP A 136 6.54 5.78 -19.29
C ASP A 136 6.91 6.24 -20.71
N ALA A 137 6.97 5.31 -21.67
CA ALA A 137 7.26 5.62 -23.07
C ALA A 137 6.19 6.50 -23.75
N ASP A 138 4.94 6.48 -23.25
CA ASP A 138 3.84 7.27 -23.78
C ASP A 138 3.82 8.71 -23.23
N GLY A 139 4.71 9.01 -22.28
CA GLY A 139 4.89 10.32 -21.69
C GLY A 139 4.42 10.42 -20.24
N LEU A 140 4.19 11.66 -19.78
CA LEU A 140 3.81 11.97 -18.40
C LEU A 140 2.28 11.90 -18.24
N LYS A 141 1.81 11.12 -17.27
CA LYS A 141 0.39 10.93 -16.95
C LYS A 141 0.13 11.32 -15.50
N LEU A 142 -0.93 12.07 -15.23
CA LEU A 142 -1.48 12.32 -13.91
C LEU A 142 -2.57 11.30 -13.63
N HIS A 143 -2.43 10.59 -12.50
CA HIS A 143 -3.36 9.57 -12.03
C HIS A 143 -4.07 10.05 -10.77
N ARG A 144 -5.35 9.70 -10.65
CA ARG A 144 -6.16 9.90 -9.45
C ARG A 144 -6.91 8.63 -9.10
N LEU A 145 -6.83 8.23 -7.84
CA LEU A 145 -7.56 7.11 -7.25
C LEU A 145 -8.37 7.65 -6.06
N ASN A 146 -9.68 7.50 -6.13
CA ASN A 146 -10.57 7.79 -5.00
C ASN A 146 -10.81 6.50 -4.21
N PHE A 147 -10.77 6.59 -2.89
CA PHE A 147 -11.10 5.49 -1.99
C PHE A 147 -11.99 6.00 -0.88
N ASN A 148 -13.01 5.21 -0.51
CA ASN A 148 -13.97 5.53 0.55
C ASN A 148 -13.99 4.47 1.66
N ASN A 149 -13.18 3.43 1.52
CA ASN A 149 -13.12 2.28 2.42
C ASN A 149 -11.70 1.74 2.48
N VAL A 150 -11.46 0.88 3.47
CA VAL A 150 -10.21 0.12 3.57
C VAL A 150 -10.04 -0.82 2.38
N GLY A 151 -8.81 -1.01 1.94
CA GLY A 151 -8.51 -1.81 0.76
C GLY A 151 -7.04 -1.86 0.44
N ILE A 152 -6.69 -2.83 -0.39
CA ILE A 152 -5.37 -2.97 -0.99
C ILE A 152 -5.58 -2.78 -2.48
N PHE A 153 -5.14 -1.65 -3.02
CA PHE A 153 -5.44 -1.23 -4.39
C PHE A 153 -4.28 -1.55 -5.33
N ASP A 154 -4.58 -2.21 -6.45
CA ASP A 154 -3.59 -2.59 -7.44
C ASP A 154 -3.06 -1.36 -8.22
N LEU A 155 -1.76 -1.14 -8.14
CA LEU A 155 -1.01 -0.14 -8.91
C LEU A 155 0.09 -0.79 -9.76
N SER A 156 -0.03 -2.07 -10.11
CA SER A 156 1.02 -2.85 -10.80
C SER A 156 1.36 -2.35 -12.20
N PHE A 157 0.50 -1.52 -12.82
CA PHE A 157 0.86 -0.83 -14.06
C PHE A 157 2.09 0.10 -13.89
N LEU A 158 2.43 0.49 -12.66
CA LEU A 158 3.62 1.29 -12.34
C LEU A 158 4.93 0.50 -12.37
N GLN A 159 4.91 -0.83 -12.52
CA GLN A 159 6.13 -1.65 -12.45
C GLN A 159 7.23 -1.25 -13.44
N ASN A 160 6.84 -0.67 -14.58
CA ASN A 160 7.75 -0.23 -15.64
C ASN A 160 7.73 1.30 -15.84
N ALA A 161 7.12 2.05 -14.92
CA ALA A 161 7.01 3.51 -14.99
C ALA A 161 7.78 4.19 -13.86
N SER A 162 8.23 5.41 -14.09
CA SER A 162 8.74 6.28 -13.01
C SER A 162 7.57 6.89 -12.27
N LEU A 163 7.52 6.73 -10.94
CA LEU A 163 6.52 7.34 -10.07
C LEU A 163 7.02 8.67 -9.51
N TYR A 164 6.16 9.69 -9.55
CA TYR A 164 6.42 11.00 -8.95
C TYR A 164 5.25 11.37 -8.04
N LEU A 165 5.55 11.85 -6.84
CA LEU A 165 4.54 12.21 -5.85
C LEU A 165 4.52 13.74 -5.66
N PRO A 166 3.38 14.40 -5.91
CA PRO A 166 3.23 15.81 -5.55
C PRO A 166 3.19 15.99 -4.04
N THR A 167 3.43 17.22 -3.56
CA THR A 167 3.37 17.55 -2.12
C THR A 167 2.01 17.21 -1.50
N LEU A 168 0.94 17.32 -2.29
CA LEU A 168 -0.43 16.97 -1.89
C LEU A 168 -0.88 15.66 -2.59
N ALA A 169 -0.02 14.63 -2.54
CA ALA A 169 -0.33 13.33 -3.14
C ALA A 169 -1.52 12.63 -2.48
N LEU A 170 -1.74 12.87 -1.18
CA LEU A 170 -2.87 12.31 -0.44
C LEU A 170 -3.73 13.45 0.10
N LYS A 171 -5.02 13.41 -0.24
CA LYS A 171 -6.05 14.30 0.30
C LYS A 171 -7.06 13.47 1.07
N LEU A 172 -7.16 13.71 2.38
CA LEU A 172 -8.07 13.05 3.31
C LEU A 172 -9.25 13.96 3.64
#